data_AF-A0A8J2SZU0-F1
#
_entry.id   AF-A0A8J2SZU0-F1
#
_cell.length_a   1.000
_cell.length_b   1.000
_cell.length_c   1.000
_cell.angle_alpha   90.00
_cell.angle_beta   90.00
_cell.angle_gamma   90.00
#
_symmetry.space_group_name_H-M   'P 1'
#
loop_
_entity.id
_entity.type
_entity.pdbx_description
1 polymer ?
#
loop_
_entity_poly.entity_id
_entity_poly.type
_entity_poly.pdbx_seq_one_letter_code
_entity_poly.pdbx_strand_id
1 'polypeptide(L)'
;MAMPSQSLASHRSPKAWWACPRARTMLPWLVLPLLVRGHGDDGAHTHLVNSINDCPDATWSYRDHTCYKLTDKSYTFDECNRVYCPLLASGNSTLACVSSSTINAYLAGDLDGKKHPTWVGLHQRRADDAENGWIRQAASECTSTYTAWRDNEPNDWSGCTEDCAAMGWETNKPSDMKKWVDVGCNAAARCACEYPSSLSASYVAPREVTYDRCSWVRVYRALAWSSLGLLVAAVVLIVVVLRARPEEVEDSSDELQNPMIGIVEVPFATPYRVESGLPNVEAAKLARIVLRLIFGFTFLNVVWWALTWIVILSYGIERSATTWAFSIIGLIVTLLAAKLGIASVKAPTNEVYKGCGNARAFNCINWVLVAIYGVGFVISLLSLPFNPAYHEVVSNFVFCLGYGLIARFSVKLLAEVHAPPPPLPVAAAREVDAPVVEECEMTDVALNDEPSARVVVATQPSSPVVAAQPV
;
A
#
# COMPACT_ATOMS: atom_id res chain seq x y z
N MET A 1 51.05 12.54 4.18
CA MET A 1 49.76 12.25 4.86
C MET A 1 49.04 11.19 4.04
N ALA A 2 49.14 9.93 4.45
CA ALA A 2 48.45 8.81 3.81
C ALA A 2 47.62 8.12 4.90
N MET A 3 46.32 7.99 4.68
CA MET A 3 45.44 7.20 5.56
C MET A 3 45.52 5.72 5.19
N PRO A 4 45.50 4.79 6.16
CA PRO A 4 45.44 3.38 5.86
C PRO A 4 43.98 2.95 5.60
N SER A 5 43.80 2.16 4.54
CA SER A 5 42.57 1.42 4.28
C SER A 5 42.49 0.22 5.24
N GLN A 6 41.40 0.12 5.99
CA GLN A 6 41.06 -1.09 6.74
C GLN A 6 40.02 -1.88 5.94
N SER A 7 40.39 -3.07 5.46
CA SER A 7 39.44 -4.03 4.92
C SER A 7 38.75 -4.77 6.07
N LEU A 8 37.46 -4.50 6.25
CA LEU A 8 36.59 -5.30 7.12
C LEU A 8 36.27 -6.63 6.43
N ALA A 9 37.04 -7.68 6.75
CA ALA A 9 36.66 -9.05 6.44
C ALA A 9 35.62 -9.53 7.45
N SER A 10 34.37 -9.67 7.00
CA SER A 10 33.28 -10.29 7.76
C SER A 10 33.56 -11.78 7.95
N HIS A 11 34.02 -12.16 9.15
CA HIS A 11 34.04 -13.55 9.59
C HIS A 11 32.60 -14.00 9.89
N ARG A 12 31.99 -14.73 8.97
CA ARG A 12 30.77 -15.51 9.25
C ARG A 12 31.17 -16.82 9.91
N SER A 13 30.91 -16.97 11.20
CA SER A 13 30.97 -18.27 11.88
C SER A 13 29.97 -19.24 11.24
N PRO A 14 30.31 -20.54 11.10
CA PRO A 14 29.38 -21.53 10.59
C PRO A 14 28.21 -21.71 11.57
N LYS A 15 26.99 -21.42 11.10
CA LYS A 15 25.75 -21.69 11.84
C LYS A 15 25.57 -23.20 12.00
N ALA A 16 25.56 -23.68 13.24
CA ALA A 16 25.15 -25.04 13.55
C ALA A 16 23.62 -25.09 13.58
N TRP A 17 23.02 -25.82 12.63
CA TRP A 17 21.57 -26.03 12.60
C TRP A 17 21.24 -27.31 13.36
N TRP A 18 20.37 -27.20 14.37
CA TRP A 18 19.81 -28.36 15.06
C TRP A 18 18.72 -28.98 14.19
N ALA A 19 19.05 -30.04 13.46
CA ALA A 19 18.05 -30.91 12.84
C ALA A 19 17.59 -31.96 13.86
N CYS A 20 16.31 -32.34 13.85
CA CYS A 20 15.81 -33.50 14.59
C CYS A 20 15.96 -34.76 13.70
N PRO A 21 17.06 -35.53 13.77
CA PRO A 21 17.19 -36.74 12.98
C PRO A 21 16.16 -37.77 13.44
N ARG A 22 15.63 -38.55 12.49
CA ARG A 22 14.79 -39.71 12.83
C ARG A 22 15.58 -40.65 13.74
N ALA A 23 14.92 -41.16 14.78
CA ALA A 23 15.48 -41.93 15.90
C ALA A 23 16.26 -43.22 15.57
N ARG A 24 16.62 -43.50 14.31
CA ARG A 24 17.32 -44.72 13.87
C ARG A 24 18.81 -44.52 13.56
N THR A 25 19.33 -43.30 13.61
CA THR A 25 20.77 -43.05 13.39
C THR A 25 21.52 -43.05 14.72
N MET A 26 22.48 -43.96 14.88
CA MET A 26 23.43 -43.95 15.99
C MET A 26 24.34 -42.72 15.86
N LEU A 27 24.16 -41.73 16.71
CA LEU A 27 25.02 -40.56 16.83
C LEU A 27 25.83 -40.64 18.14
N PRO A 28 27.05 -40.10 18.18
CA PRO A 28 27.86 -40.03 19.41
C PRO A 28 27.15 -39.16 20.46
N TRP A 29 27.10 -39.64 21.70
CA TRP A 29 26.46 -38.96 22.83
C TRP A 29 27.49 -38.19 23.64
N LEU A 30 27.20 -36.93 23.96
CA LEU A 30 28.01 -36.11 24.86
C LEU A 30 27.42 -36.17 26.27
N VAL A 31 28.22 -36.54 27.28
CA VAL A 31 27.81 -36.51 28.69
C VAL A 31 28.44 -35.28 29.34
N LEU A 32 27.61 -34.32 29.77
CA LEU A 32 28.03 -33.12 30.48
C LEU A 32 27.74 -33.28 31.99
N PRO A 33 28.75 -33.25 32.87
CA PRO A 33 28.54 -33.24 34.31
C PRO A 33 27.92 -31.90 34.74
N LEU A 34 26.76 -31.95 35.38
CA LEU A 34 26.04 -30.77 35.87
C LEU A 34 26.64 -30.34 37.22
N LEU A 35 27.30 -29.19 37.24
CA LEU A 35 27.84 -28.59 38.47
C LEU A 35 26.91 -27.45 38.89
N VAL A 36 25.96 -27.75 39.78
CA VAL A 36 25.01 -26.76 40.31
C VAL A 36 25.75 -25.88 41.33
N ARG A 37 26.05 -24.64 40.93
CA ARG A 37 26.67 -23.65 41.80
C ARG A 37 25.57 -22.88 42.51
N GLY A 38 25.39 -23.11 43.81
CA GLY A 38 24.49 -22.30 44.64
C GLY A 38 25.01 -20.86 44.70
N HIS A 39 24.21 -19.91 44.21
CA HIS A 39 24.49 -18.49 44.34
C HIS A 39 23.96 -18.04 45.71
N GLY A 40 24.81 -17.38 46.51
CA GLY A 40 24.43 -16.85 47.82
C GLY A 40 23.64 -15.55 47.66
N ASP A 41 22.46 -15.51 48.27
CA ASP A 41 21.56 -14.36 48.32
C ASP A 41 22.00 -13.37 49.41
N ASP A 42 22.36 -12.15 49.01
CA ASP A 42 22.47 -11.00 49.90
C ASP A 42 21.25 -10.08 49.71
N GLY A 43 20.29 -10.14 50.64
CA GLY A 43 19.61 -8.91 51.11
C GLY A 43 18.24 -8.51 50.54
N ALA A 44 17.54 -9.32 49.74
CA ALA A 44 16.12 -9.08 49.46
C ALA A 44 15.27 -10.01 50.32
N HIS A 45 14.64 -9.47 51.38
CA HIS A 45 13.70 -10.20 52.20
C HIS A 45 12.52 -10.69 51.33
N THR A 46 12.60 -11.92 50.83
CA THR A 46 11.45 -12.64 50.31
C THR A 46 10.49 -12.80 51.48
N HIS A 47 9.38 -12.08 51.45
CA HIS A 47 8.27 -12.30 52.36
C HIS A 47 7.77 -13.72 52.12
N LEU A 48 8.26 -14.70 52.88
CA LEU A 48 7.78 -16.07 52.82
C LEU A 48 6.31 -16.08 53.21
N VAL A 49 5.44 -16.49 52.28
CA VAL A 49 4.02 -16.68 52.53
C VAL A 49 3.85 -18.02 53.24
N ASN A 50 3.49 -17.98 54.52
CA ASN A 50 3.37 -19.19 55.34
C ASN A 50 1.92 -19.68 55.39
N SER A 51 0.96 -18.81 55.10
CA SER A 51 -0.46 -19.14 55.14
C SER A 51 -1.27 -18.27 54.18
N ILE A 52 -2.53 -18.66 53.97
CA ILE A 52 -3.52 -17.87 53.21
C ILE A 52 -3.71 -16.45 53.76
N ASN A 53 -3.50 -16.24 55.07
CA ASN A 53 -3.64 -14.93 55.69
C ASN A 53 -2.51 -13.95 55.29
N ASP A 54 -1.43 -14.48 54.72
CA ASP A 54 -0.32 -13.67 54.22
C ASP A 54 -0.54 -13.22 52.75
N CYS A 55 -1.60 -13.71 52.10
CA CYS A 55 -1.98 -13.24 50.76
C CYS A 55 -2.61 -11.83 50.82
N PRO A 56 -2.55 -11.03 49.73
CA PRO A 56 -2.99 -9.64 49.74
C PRO A 56 -4.46 -9.44 50.14
N ASP A 57 -5.33 -10.39 49.77
CA ASP A 57 -6.73 -10.42 50.16
C ASP A 57 -7.28 -11.87 50.07
N ALA A 58 -8.51 -12.09 50.55
CA ALA A 58 -9.15 -13.41 50.61
C ALA A 58 -9.54 -14.02 49.24
N THR A 59 -9.39 -13.27 48.14
CA THR A 59 -9.65 -13.74 46.77
C THR A 59 -8.41 -14.33 46.10
N TRP A 60 -7.23 -14.15 46.70
CA TRP A 60 -6.04 -14.90 46.33
C TRP A 60 -6.10 -16.31 46.89
N SER A 61 -5.46 -17.25 46.20
CA SER A 61 -5.41 -18.63 46.65
C SER A 61 -3.98 -19.08 46.91
N TYR A 62 -3.77 -19.65 48.10
CA TYR A 62 -2.46 -20.06 48.61
C TYR A 62 -2.09 -21.47 48.14
N ARG A 63 -0.88 -21.64 47.62
CA ARG A 63 -0.28 -22.94 47.27
C ARG A 63 1.24 -22.85 47.28
N ASP A 64 1.91 -23.83 47.87
CA ASP A 64 3.38 -23.96 47.89
C ASP A 64 4.11 -22.65 48.26
N HIS A 65 3.71 -22.02 49.37
CA HIS A 65 4.30 -20.76 49.86
C HIS A 65 4.18 -19.56 48.90
N THR A 66 3.24 -19.62 47.97
CA THR A 66 2.95 -18.54 47.01
C THR A 66 1.43 -18.33 46.92
N CYS A 67 1.00 -17.10 46.66
CA CYS A 67 -0.39 -16.75 46.41
C CYS A 67 -0.61 -16.57 44.92
N TYR A 68 -1.69 -17.14 44.38
CA TYR A 68 -2.03 -17.04 42.97
C TYR A 68 -3.42 -16.43 42.77
N LYS A 69 -3.59 -15.67 41.68
CA LYS A 69 -4.89 -15.09 41.29
C LYS A 69 -4.99 -14.95 39.78
N LEU A 70 -6.16 -15.26 39.21
CA LEU A 70 -6.46 -14.99 37.81
C LEU A 70 -7.21 -13.65 37.69
N THR A 71 -6.86 -12.82 36.72
CA THR A 71 -7.68 -11.65 36.38
C THR A 71 -9.00 -12.08 35.77
N ASP A 72 -10.12 -11.41 35.99
CA ASP A 72 -11.40 -11.78 35.37
C ASP A 72 -11.45 -11.54 33.85
N LYS A 73 -10.72 -10.52 33.40
CA LYS A 73 -10.63 -10.11 31.99
C LYS A 73 -9.32 -10.60 31.37
N SER A 74 -9.32 -10.64 30.04
CA SER A 74 -8.15 -10.95 29.23
C SER A 74 -7.40 -9.68 28.83
N TYR A 75 -6.08 -9.75 28.86
CA TYR A 75 -5.16 -8.67 28.59
C TYR A 75 -3.96 -9.17 27.77
N THR A 76 -3.17 -8.25 27.23
CA THR A 76 -1.88 -8.61 26.63
C THR A 76 -0.88 -9.05 27.68
N PHE A 77 0.15 -9.79 27.26
CA PHE A 77 1.20 -10.26 28.17
C PHE A 77 1.88 -9.09 28.92
N ASP A 78 2.11 -7.98 28.21
CA ASP A 78 2.78 -6.81 28.79
C ASP A 78 1.89 -6.04 29.75
N GLU A 79 0.60 -5.90 29.43
CA GLU A 79 -0.38 -5.35 30.35
C GLU A 79 -0.51 -6.20 31.62
N CYS A 80 -0.49 -7.53 31.50
CA CYS A 80 -0.51 -8.42 32.67
C CYS A 80 0.67 -8.14 33.61
N ASN A 81 1.89 -8.09 33.08
CA ASN A 81 3.08 -7.90 33.90
C ASN A 81 3.25 -6.48 34.45
N ARG A 82 2.95 -5.44 33.65
CA ARG A 82 3.25 -4.05 34.03
C ARG A 82 2.10 -3.35 34.74
N VAL A 83 0.87 -3.82 34.55
CA VAL A 83 -0.32 -3.13 35.02
C VAL A 83 -1.13 -4.05 35.92
N TYR A 84 -1.69 -5.13 35.38
CA TYR A 84 -2.78 -5.82 36.06
C TYR A 84 -2.32 -6.69 37.23
N CYS A 85 -1.27 -7.50 37.09
CA CYS A 85 -0.75 -8.23 38.24
C CYS A 85 -0.31 -7.24 39.34
N PRO A 86 0.59 -6.27 39.08
CA PRO A 86 0.98 -5.27 40.10
C PRO A 86 -0.20 -4.59 40.81
N LEU A 87 -1.26 -4.21 40.08
CA LEU A 87 -2.46 -3.59 40.68
C LEU A 87 -3.20 -4.49 41.68
N LEU A 88 -3.13 -5.82 41.53
CA LEU A 88 -3.80 -6.75 42.45
C LEU A 88 -3.09 -6.92 43.79
N ALA A 89 -1.82 -6.53 43.90
CA ALA A 89 -1.00 -6.69 45.11
C ALA A 89 -0.09 -5.49 45.39
N SER A 90 -0.55 -4.27 45.11
CA SER A 90 0.17 -3.01 45.42
C SER A 90 1.61 -2.96 44.89
N GLY A 91 1.86 -3.53 43.72
CA GLY A 91 3.17 -3.59 43.07
C GLY A 91 3.96 -4.88 43.27
N ASN A 92 3.54 -5.77 44.17
CA ASN A 92 4.31 -6.94 44.58
C ASN A 92 3.86 -8.26 43.92
N SER A 93 3.38 -8.20 42.68
CA SER A 93 3.03 -9.41 41.94
C SER A 93 3.29 -9.26 40.44
N THR A 94 3.57 -10.39 39.80
CA THR A 94 3.86 -10.50 38.36
C THR A 94 3.18 -11.72 37.77
N LEU A 95 3.34 -12.00 36.46
CA LEU A 95 2.87 -13.26 35.90
C LEU A 95 3.59 -14.47 36.53
N ALA A 96 2.82 -15.52 36.78
CA ALA A 96 3.23 -16.66 37.59
C ALA A 96 4.39 -17.47 36.99
N CYS A 97 5.37 -17.76 37.85
CA CYS A 97 6.41 -18.75 37.66
C CYS A 97 5.81 -20.16 37.80
N VAL A 98 5.80 -20.92 36.72
CA VAL A 98 5.33 -22.31 36.79
C VAL A 98 6.49 -23.23 37.15
N SER A 99 6.65 -23.50 38.45
CA SER A 99 7.78 -24.26 38.99
C SER A 99 7.64 -25.78 38.92
N SER A 100 6.40 -26.29 38.75
CA SER A 100 6.12 -27.72 38.82
C SER A 100 4.86 -28.10 38.04
N SER A 101 4.69 -29.41 37.83
CA SER A 101 3.45 -29.95 37.24
C SER A 101 2.21 -29.71 38.10
N THR A 102 2.37 -29.64 39.42
CA THR A 102 1.28 -29.33 40.36
C THR A 102 0.81 -27.89 40.21
N ILE A 103 1.73 -26.92 40.15
CA ILE A 103 1.40 -25.51 39.90
C ILE A 103 0.81 -25.33 38.49
N ASN A 104 1.38 -26.02 37.50
CA ASN A 104 0.85 -26.00 36.14
C ASN A 104 -0.61 -26.47 36.05
N ALA A 105 -0.90 -27.64 36.62
CA ALA A 105 -2.26 -28.19 36.65
C ALA A 105 -3.22 -27.26 37.40
N TYR A 106 -2.72 -26.64 38.47
CA TYR A 106 -3.49 -25.71 39.29
C TYR A 106 -3.94 -24.47 38.51
N LEU A 107 -2.99 -23.82 37.83
CA LEU A 107 -3.25 -22.61 37.03
C LEU A 107 -4.10 -22.91 35.77
N ALA A 108 -4.00 -24.11 35.21
CA ALA A 108 -4.69 -24.50 33.98
C ALA A 108 -6.20 -24.72 34.11
N GLY A 109 -6.77 -24.68 35.33
CA GLY A 109 -8.22 -24.81 35.50
C GLY A 109 -8.69 -25.15 36.91
N ASP A 110 -7.82 -25.53 37.83
CA ASP A 110 -8.26 -25.80 39.22
C ASP A 110 -8.46 -24.50 40.02
N LEU A 111 -7.84 -23.40 39.60
CA LEU A 111 -7.88 -22.12 40.33
C LEU A 111 -9.26 -21.44 40.29
N ASP A 112 -10.01 -21.54 39.19
CA ASP A 112 -11.36 -20.96 39.08
C ASP A 112 -12.42 -21.91 38.50
N GLY A 113 -12.04 -23.17 38.24
CA GLY A 113 -12.92 -24.19 37.65
C GLY A 113 -13.30 -23.93 36.19
N LYS A 114 -12.73 -22.90 35.55
CA LYS A 114 -13.04 -22.52 34.17
C LYS A 114 -11.82 -22.67 33.28
N LYS A 115 -12.09 -22.93 32.01
CA LYS A 115 -11.05 -23.16 30.99
C LYS A 115 -10.93 -21.91 30.14
N HIS A 116 -9.88 -21.14 30.37
CA HIS A 116 -9.59 -19.92 29.63
C HIS A 116 -8.12 -19.86 29.25
N PRO A 117 -7.79 -19.29 28.07
CA PRO A 117 -6.43 -18.92 27.75
C PRO A 117 -5.85 -18.07 28.88
N THR A 118 -4.70 -18.49 29.39
CA THR A 118 -4.08 -17.88 30.57
C THR A 118 -2.58 -17.74 30.34
N TRP A 119 -2.09 -16.51 30.51
CA TRP A 119 -0.68 -16.17 30.44
C TRP A 119 0.09 -16.76 31.62
N VAL A 120 1.29 -17.29 31.36
CA VAL A 120 2.29 -17.63 32.37
C VAL A 120 3.50 -16.72 32.25
N GLY A 121 4.35 -16.64 33.26
CA GLY A 121 5.51 -15.76 33.27
C GLY A 121 6.59 -16.10 32.22
N LEU A 122 6.50 -17.26 31.55
CA LEU A 122 7.50 -17.70 30.59
C LEU A 122 7.39 -16.92 29.26
N HIS A 123 8.51 -16.39 28.81
CA HIS A 123 8.63 -15.73 27.52
C HIS A 123 10.02 -15.93 26.92
N GLN A 124 10.18 -15.60 25.64
CA GLN A 124 11.47 -15.38 25.00
C GLN A 124 11.62 -13.89 24.64
N ARG A 125 12.81 -13.48 24.20
CA ARG A 125 13.07 -12.08 23.80
C ARG A 125 13.60 -12.12 22.38
N ARG A 126 12.73 -11.92 21.38
CA ARG A 126 13.03 -12.00 19.94
C ARG A 126 13.21 -13.41 19.39
N ALA A 127 12.90 -13.57 18.10
CA ALA A 127 13.14 -14.79 17.34
C ALA A 127 14.62 -15.15 17.12
N ASP A 128 15.57 -14.22 17.27
CA ASP A 128 17.02 -14.52 17.19
C ASP A 128 17.58 -15.13 18.49
N ASP A 129 16.93 -14.89 19.64
CA ASP A 129 17.19 -15.61 20.89
C ASP A 129 16.48 -16.98 20.94
N ALA A 130 15.73 -17.37 19.91
CA ALA A 130 15.15 -18.72 19.84
C ALA A 130 16.24 -19.80 19.93
N GLU A 131 17.47 -19.50 19.50
CA GLU A 131 18.65 -20.36 19.66
C GLU A 131 19.05 -20.57 21.14
N ASN A 132 18.69 -19.64 22.03
CA ASN A 132 18.94 -19.70 23.48
C ASN A 132 17.79 -20.35 24.28
N GLY A 133 16.66 -20.63 23.62
CA GLY A 133 15.52 -21.32 24.19
C GLY A 133 14.62 -20.48 25.11
N TRP A 134 13.52 -21.10 25.54
CA TRP A 134 12.52 -20.52 26.45
C TRP A 134 13.01 -20.53 27.90
N ILE A 135 13.87 -19.58 28.23
CA ILE A 135 14.55 -19.51 29.53
C ILE A 135 14.20 -18.29 30.38
N ARG A 136 13.45 -17.32 29.82
CA ARG A 136 13.17 -16.05 30.51
C ARG A 136 11.84 -16.13 31.24
N GLN A 137 11.83 -15.55 32.43
CA GLN A 137 10.69 -15.51 33.33
C GLN A 137 10.36 -14.06 33.67
N ALA A 138 9.07 -13.75 33.76
CA ALA A 138 8.58 -12.44 34.16
C ALA A 138 8.96 -12.14 35.62
N ALA A 139 8.82 -13.11 36.51
CA ALA A 139 9.24 -13.04 37.91
C ALA A 139 10.77 -13.13 38.05
N SER A 140 11.40 -12.24 38.81
CA SER A 140 12.85 -12.25 39.07
C SER A 140 13.32 -13.47 39.84
N GLU A 141 12.49 -13.97 40.75
CA GLU A 141 12.83 -15.06 41.65
C GLU A 141 12.64 -16.44 40.98
N CYS A 142 12.06 -16.47 39.78
CA CYS A 142 11.76 -17.71 39.08
C CYS A 142 13.00 -18.30 38.41
N THR A 143 13.50 -19.39 38.99
CA THR A 143 14.63 -20.18 38.46
C THR A 143 14.19 -21.53 37.86
N SER A 144 12.88 -21.72 37.68
CA SER A 144 12.32 -22.96 37.19
C SER A 144 12.71 -23.27 35.74
N THR A 145 13.10 -24.52 35.51
CA THR A 145 13.29 -25.12 34.19
C THR A 145 12.10 -25.99 33.75
N TYR A 146 11.04 -26.04 34.56
CA TYR A 146 9.84 -26.78 34.24
C TYR A 146 9.18 -26.20 32.99
N THR A 147 8.85 -27.08 32.04
CA THR A 147 8.07 -26.73 30.86
C THR A 147 6.97 -27.75 30.63
N ALA A 148 5.84 -27.30 30.10
CA ALA A 148 4.70 -28.14 29.81
C ALA A 148 4.19 -27.92 28.38
N TRP A 149 5.09 -27.77 27.41
CA TRP A 149 4.72 -27.58 26.01
C TRP A 149 3.77 -28.66 25.49
N ARG A 150 2.82 -28.24 24.66
CA ARG A 150 1.97 -29.14 23.88
C ARG A 150 2.81 -29.82 22.82
N ASP A 151 2.31 -30.94 22.30
CA ASP A 151 2.98 -31.65 21.21
C ASP A 151 3.21 -30.71 20.02
N ASN A 152 4.47 -30.62 19.57
CA ASN A 152 4.96 -29.71 18.54
C ASN A 152 4.95 -28.22 18.93
N GLU A 153 4.99 -27.89 20.22
CA GLU A 153 5.30 -26.54 20.69
C GLU A 153 6.67 -26.48 21.38
N PRO A 154 7.32 -25.30 21.42
CA PRO A 154 6.97 -24.07 20.72
C PRO A 154 7.24 -24.19 19.20
N ASN A 155 6.43 -23.57 18.34
CA ASN A 155 6.57 -23.70 16.88
C ASN A 155 6.57 -22.41 16.06
N ASP A 156 6.32 -21.24 16.66
CA ASP A 156 6.26 -19.97 15.95
C ASP A 156 5.33 -20.04 14.72
N TRP A 157 4.23 -20.80 14.82
CA TRP A 157 3.41 -21.28 13.69
C TRP A 157 2.87 -20.15 12.82
N SER A 158 2.47 -19.03 13.44
CA SER A 158 1.87 -17.92 12.72
C SER A 158 2.86 -17.12 11.86
N GLY A 159 4.17 -17.40 11.95
CA GLY A 159 5.23 -16.57 11.37
C GLY A 159 5.31 -15.17 11.97
N CYS A 160 4.53 -14.93 13.03
CA CYS A 160 4.66 -13.85 14.00
C CYS A 160 5.69 -14.26 15.04
N THR A 161 6.31 -13.32 15.72
CA THR A 161 7.14 -13.66 16.89
C THR A 161 6.21 -14.13 18.03
N GLU A 162 6.03 -15.43 18.18
CA GLU A 162 5.25 -16.07 19.26
C GLU A 162 6.09 -16.14 20.53
N ASP A 163 6.39 -14.97 21.10
CA ASP A 163 7.41 -14.86 22.15
C ASP A 163 6.89 -15.08 23.58
N CYS A 164 5.61 -15.39 23.76
CA CYS A 164 4.99 -15.51 25.08
C CYS A 164 4.24 -16.83 25.24
N ALA A 165 4.35 -17.46 26.41
CA ALA A 165 3.71 -18.75 26.65
C ALA A 165 2.33 -18.56 27.30
N ALA A 166 1.34 -19.29 26.79
CA ALA A 166 0.01 -19.37 27.39
C ALA A 166 -0.43 -20.83 27.55
N MET A 167 -1.32 -21.08 28.49
CA MET A 167 -2.01 -22.35 28.69
C MET A 167 -3.53 -22.20 28.54
N GLY A 168 -4.29 -23.29 28.64
CA GLY A 168 -5.76 -23.23 28.66
C GLY A 168 -6.40 -22.95 27.29
N TRP A 169 -5.65 -23.15 26.20
CA TRP A 169 -6.20 -23.01 24.85
C TRP A 169 -7.17 -24.14 24.54
N GLU A 170 -8.29 -23.83 23.89
CA GLU A 170 -9.32 -24.83 23.58
C GLU A 170 -8.79 -25.85 22.57
N THR A 171 -8.91 -27.13 22.92
CA THR A 171 -8.55 -28.25 22.05
C THR A 171 -9.56 -29.39 22.21
N ASN A 172 -9.56 -30.33 21.27
CA ASN A 172 -10.36 -31.55 21.34
C ASN A 172 -9.85 -32.56 22.39
N LYS A 173 -8.69 -32.29 23.02
CA LYS A 173 -8.04 -33.17 24.00
C LYS A 173 -7.95 -32.43 25.34
N PRO A 174 -8.78 -32.77 26.34
CA PRO A 174 -8.76 -32.10 27.65
C PRO A 174 -7.38 -32.08 28.33
N SER A 175 -6.51 -33.05 28.05
CA SER A 175 -5.12 -33.09 28.51
C SER A 175 -4.28 -31.91 28.04
N ASP A 176 -4.56 -31.39 26.84
CA ASP A 176 -3.75 -30.36 26.19
C ASP A 176 -4.06 -28.97 26.75
N MET A 177 -5.17 -28.81 27.46
CA MET A 177 -5.48 -27.56 28.15
C MET A 177 -4.49 -27.24 29.29
N LYS A 178 -3.83 -28.28 29.82
CA LYS A 178 -2.73 -28.15 30.80
C LYS A 178 -1.38 -27.95 30.14
N LYS A 179 -1.33 -27.87 28.81
CA LYS A 179 -0.10 -27.72 28.04
C LYS A 179 0.04 -26.29 27.55
N TRP A 180 1.28 -25.89 27.31
CA TRP A 180 1.64 -24.54 26.87
C TRP A 180 1.69 -24.49 25.36
N VAL A 181 1.32 -23.33 24.84
CA VAL A 181 1.49 -22.91 23.46
C VAL A 181 2.24 -21.60 23.46
N ASP A 182 3.11 -21.40 22.49
CA ASP A 182 3.66 -20.10 22.21
C ASP A 182 2.65 -19.28 21.41
N VAL A 183 2.51 -18.01 21.78
CA VAL A 183 1.56 -17.10 21.18
C VAL A 183 2.17 -15.70 21.18
N GLY A 184 1.79 -14.88 20.20
CA GLY A 184 2.23 -13.49 20.16
C GLY A 184 1.84 -12.76 21.44
N CYS A 185 2.78 -12.06 22.06
CA CYS A 185 2.60 -11.36 23.34
C CYS A 185 1.47 -10.31 23.36
N ASN A 186 0.98 -9.92 22.17
CA ASN A 186 -0.14 -9.00 21.97
C ASN A 186 -1.52 -9.70 21.94
N ALA A 187 -1.57 -11.04 22.07
CA ALA A 187 -2.83 -11.76 22.19
C ALA A 187 -3.52 -11.42 23.52
N ALA A 188 -4.84 -11.58 23.59
CA ALA A 188 -5.59 -11.38 24.81
C ALA A 188 -5.78 -12.72 25.53
N ALA A 189 -5.27 -12.84 26.76
CA ALA A 189 -5.50 -13.97 27.64
C ALA A 189 -5.57 -13.48 29.10
N ARG A 190 -6.14 -14.29 30.01
CA ARG A 190 -6.19 -13.93 31.44
C ARG A 190 -4.77 -13.94 32.02
N CYS A 191 -4.51 -13.10 33.02
CA CYS A 191 -3.21 -13.08 33.69
C CYS A 191 -3.25 -14.08 34.85
N ALA A 192 -2.37 -15.08 34.87
CA ALA A 192 -2.08 -15.81 36.10
C ALA A 192 -1.03 -15.02 36.89
N CYS A 193 -1.45 -14.35 37.95
CA CYS A 193 -0.57 -13.55 38.78
C CYS A 193 -0.09 -14.33 40.00
N GLU A 194 1.17 -14.12 40.39
CA GLU A 194 1.76 -14.69 41.61
C GLU A 194 2.24 -13.61 42.59
N TYR A 195 2.14 -13.89 43.88
CA TYR A 195 2.57 -13.03 44.98
C TYR A 195 3.27 -13.84 46.09
N PRO A 196 4.32 -13.28 46.71
CA PRO A 196 5.02 -12.07 46.33
C PRO A 196 5.95 -12.35 45.14
N SER A 197 6.05 -11.40 44.23
CA SER A 197 6.97 -11.48 43.10
C SER A 197 7.32 -10.08 42.59
N SER A 198 8.52 -9.92 42.04
CA SER A 198 8.94 -8.70 41.36
C SER A 198 9.36 -8.97 39.92
N LEU A 199 9.34 -7.94 39.06
CA LEU A 199 9.65 -8.12 37.65
C LEU A 199 11.15 -8.34 37.45
N SER A 200 11.50 -9.35 36.66
CA SER A 200 12.89 -9.65 36.33
C SER A 200 13.55 -8.47 35.59
N ALA A 201 14.83 -8.20 35.89
CA ALA A 201 15.59 -7.17 35.19
C ALA A 201 15.60 -7.41 33.67
N SER A 202 15.54 -8.68 33.25
CA SER A 202 15.46 -9.09 31.86
C SER A 202 14.17 -8.63 31.16
N TYR A 203 13.08 -8.47 31.94
CA TYR A 203 11.79 -7.98 31.49
C TYR A 203 11.69 -6.45 31.51
N VAL A 204 12.24 -5.82 32.56
CA VAL A 204 12.19 -4.36 32.75
C VAL A 204 13.08 -3.63 31.73
N ALA A 205 14.21 -4.22 31.36
CA ALA A 205 15.17 -3.62 30.44
C ALA A 205 14.48 -3.12 29.15
N PRO A 206 14.73 -1.85 28.72
CA PRO A 206 14.03 -1.22 27.61
C PRO A 206 13.88 -2.16 26.43
N ARG A 207 12.64 -2.34 25.96
CA ARG A 207 12.39 -3.02 24.70
C ARG A 207 12.89 -2.08 23.61
N GLU A 208 13.92 -2.48 22.87
CA GLU A 208 13.99 -2.07 21.47
C GLU A 208 12.74 -2.66 20.83
N VAL A 209 11.72 -1.82 20.62
CA VAL A 209 10.48 -2.18 19.96
C VAL A 209 10.81 -2.50 18.52
N THR A 210 11.18 -3.75 18.28
CA THR A 210 11.21 -4.32 16.95
C THR A 210 9.78 -4.69 16.65
N TYR A 211 9.17 -3.96 15.70
CA TYR A 211 7.78 -4.19 15.32
C TYR A 211 7.61 -5.62 14.84
N ASP A 212 6.81 -6.40 15.59
CA ASP A 212 6.47 -7.78 15.31
C ASP A 212 6.00 -7.91 13.85
N ARG A 213 6.54 -8.93 13.14
CA ARG A 213 6.21 -9.29 11.76
C ARG A 213 4.71 -9.34 11.52
N CYS A 214 3.91 -9.60 12.54
CA CYS A 214 2.46 -9.67 12.41
C CYS A 214 1.68 -8.38 12.59
N SER A 215 2.26 -7.34 13.20
CA SER A 215 1.66 -6.00 13.09
C SER A 215 1.63 -5.55 11.63
N TRP A 216 2.64 -5.95 10.84
CA TRP A 216 2.74 -5.67 9.42
C TRP A 216 1.65 -6.34 8.62
N VAL A 217 1.28 -7.59 8.93
CA VAL A 217 0.20 -8.28 8.21
C VAL A 217 -1.11 -7.50 8.34
N ARG A 218 -1.42 -6.93 9.52
CA ARG A 218 -2.62 -6.08 9.71
C ARG A 218 -2.54 -4.79 8.90
N VAL A 219 -1.39 -4.11 8.93
CA VAL A 219 -1.16 -2.88 8.16
C VAL A 219 -1.27 -3.16 6.66
N TYR A 220 -0.61 -4.20 6.16
CA TYR A 220 -0.67 -4.60 4.75
C TYR A 220 -2.06 -5.03 4.31
N ARG A 221 -2.81 -5.73 5.17
CA ARG A 221 -4.20 -6.08 4.88
C ARG A 221 -5.08 -4.84 4.80
N ALA A 222 -4.92 -3.89 5.71
CA ALA A 222 -5.64 -2.62 5.67
C ALA A 222 -5.28 -1.79 4.42
N LEU A 223 -4.01 -1.76 4.03
CA LEU A 223 -3.55 -1.10 2.81
C LEU A 223 -4.08 -1.79 1.54
N ALA A 224 -4.14 -3.14 1.53
CA ALA A 224 -4.68 -3.90 0.40
C ALA A 224 -6.18 -3.68 0.22
N TRP A 225 -6.95 -3.68 1.32
CA TRP A 225 -8.39 -3.39 1.28
C TRP A 225 -8.69 -1.96 0.84
N SER A 226 -7.91 -0.98 1.29
CA SER A 226 -8.08 0.40 0.83
C SER A 226 -7.66 0.60 -0.62
N SER A 227 -6.62 -0.09 -1.10
CA SER A 227 -6.28 -0.14 -2.54
C SER A 227 -7.43 -0.72 -3.39
N LEU A 228 -8.02 -1.83 -2.93
CA LEU A 228 -9.17 -2.44 -3.60
C LEU A 228 -10.39 -1.51 -3.59
N GLY A 229 -10.65 -0.84 -2.46
CA GLY A 229 -11.72 0.15 -2.34
C GLY A 229 -11.55 1.31 -3.32
N LEU A 230 -10.33 1.83 -3.47
CA LEU A 230 -10.00 2.87 -4.45
C LEU A 230 -10.22 2.40 -5.89
N LEU A 231 -9.84 1.15 -6.22
CA LEU A 231 -10.11 0.58 -7.55
C LEU A 231 -11.61 0.52 -7.82
N VAL A 232 -12.40 -0.02 -6.88
CA VAL A 232 -13.86 -0.13 -7.03
C VAL A 232 -14.49 1.24 -7.22
N ALA A 233 -14.09 2.23 -6.41
CA ALA A 233 -14.56 3.61 -6.55
C ALA A 233 -14.23 4.21 -7.92
N ALA A 234 -13.01 4.00 -8.41
CA ALA A 234 -12.60 4.46 -9.74
C ALA A 234 -13.41 3.79 -10.87
N VAL A 235 -13.66 2.48 -10.79
CA VAL A 235 -14.48 1.76 -11.77
C VAL A 235 -15.93 2.26 -11.74
N VAL A 236 -16.53 2.44 -10.57
CA VAL A 236 -17.89 2.99 -10.44
C VAL A 236 -17.98 4.39 -11.05
N LEU A 237 -17.01 5.26 -10.77
CA LEU A 237 -16.94 6.61 -11.34
C LEU A 237 -16.86 6.57 -12.88
N ILE A 238 -16.03 5.68 -13.44
CA ILE A 238 -15.94 5.47 -14.89
C ILE A 238 -17.29 5.00 -15.45
N VAL A 239 -17.95 4.02 -14.82
CA VAL A 239 -19.25 3.52 -15.26
C VAL A 239 -20.32 4.60 -15.20
N VAL A 240 -20.36 5.41 -14.15
CA VAL A 240 -21.30 6.54 -14.02
C VAL A 240 -21.07 7.56 -15.12
N VAL A 241 -19.81 7.91 -15.41
CA VAL A 241 -19.50 8.85 -16.49
C VAL A 241 -19.84 8.28 -17.87
N LEU A 242 -19.62 6.98 -18.10
CA LEU A 242 -19.98 6.32 -19.36
C LEU A 242 -21.50 6.14 -19.52
N ARG A 243 -22.25 6.08 -18.41
CA ARG A 243 -23.72 5.94 -18.40
C ARG A 243 -24.47 7.25 -18.31
N ALA A 244 -23.82 8.34 -17.94
CA ALA A 244 -24.35 9.68 -18.11
C ALA A 244 -24.57 9.87 -19.62
N ARG A 245 -25.76 9.48 -20.09
CA ARG A 245 -26.22 9.87 -21.42
C ARG A 245 -26.11 11.39 -21.42
N PRO A 246 -25.57 12.01 -22.48
CA PRO A 246 -25.79 13.42 -22.66
C PRO A 246 -27.31 13.57 -22.59
N GLU A 247 -27.81 14.17 -21.51
CA GLU A 247 -29.15 14.74 -21.54
C GLU A 247 -29.11 15.58 -22.80
N GLU A 248 -29.93 15.19 -23.78
CA GLU A 248 -30.23 16.03 -24.92
C GLU A 248 -30.62 17.35 -24.29
N VAL A 249 -29.70 18.31 -24.34
CA VAL A 249 -30.01 19.69 -24.02
C VAL A 249 -31.01 20.02 -25.11
N GLU A 250 -32.27 19.82 -24.74
CA GLU A 250 -33.42 20.16 -25.55
C GLU A 250 -33.23 21.65 -25.80
N ASP A 251 -32.73 21.97 -26.99
CA ASP A 251 -32.67 23.31 -27.57
C ASP A 251 -34.12 23.76 -27.75
N SER A 252 -34.83 23.96 -26.64
CA SER A 252 -36.01 24.78 -26.62
C SER A 252 -35.49 26.21 -26.78
N SER A 253 -35.50 26.66 -28.04
CA SER A 253 -36.17 27.90 -28.44
C SER A 253 -36.02 29.03 -27.41
N ASP A 254 -35.26 30.09 -27.64
CA ASP A 254 -35.48 31.05 -28.71
C ASP A 254 -34.36 32.11 -28.72
N GLU A 255 -34.19 32.73 -29.90
CA GLU A 255 -33.57 34.04 -30.11
C GLU A 255 -32.07 34.22 -29.75
N LEU A 256 -31.18 33.78 -30.66
CA LEU A 256 -30.00 34.60 -30.93
C LEU A 256 -29.73 34.68 -32.44
N GLN A 257 -30.30 35.73 -33.03
CA GLN A 257 -29.98 36.22 -34.36
C GLN A 257 -28.48 36.53 -34.48
N ASN A 258 -27.93 36.20 -35.65
CA ASN A 258 -26.63 36.56 -36.20
C ASN A 258 -25.39 35.84 -35.63
N PRO A 259 -25.01 34.68 -36.21
CA PRO A 259 -23.60 34.33 -36.27
C PRO A 259 -22.89 35.39 -37.15
N MET A 260 -22.03 36.22 -36.55
CA MET A 260 -21.06 37.00 -37.32
C MET A 260 -20.18 36.02 -38.09
N ILE A 261 -20.46 35.90 -39.39
CA ILE A 261 -19.60 35.26 -40.36
C ILE A 261 -18.43 36.22 -40.60
N GLY A 262 -17.33 36.03 -39.87
CA GLY A 262 -16.06 36.68 -40.17
C GLY A 262 -15.43 36.02 -41.39
N ILE A 263 -15.69 36.56 -42.59
CA ILE A 263 -14.95 36.20 -43.80
C ILE A 263 -13.59 36.88 -43.70
N VAL A 264 -12.54 36.10 -43.46
CA VAL A 264 -11.16 36.57 -43.62
C VAL A 264 -10.81 36.40 -45.10
N GLU A 265 -10.90 37.49 -45.86
CA GLU A 265 -10.40 37.51 -47.24
C GLU A 265 -8.86 37.48 -47.20
N VAL A 266 -8.29 36.35 -47.61
CA VAL A 266 -6.86 36.24 -47.92
C VAL A 266 -6.75 36.40 -49.45
N PRO A 267 -6.08 37.45 -49.96
CA PRO A 267 -5.95 37.60 -51.40
C PRO A 267 -5.00 36.51 -51.92
N PHE A 268 -5.41 35.81 -52.97
CA PHE A 268 -4.66 34.82 -53.77
C PHE A 268 -4.71 33.33 -53.39
N ALA A 269 -5.61 32.89 -52.52
CA ALA A 269 -5.98 31.48 -52.46
C ALA A 269 -7.50 31.33 -52.44
N THR A 270 -8.03 30.37 -53.21
CA THR A 270 -9.44 29.97 -53.15
C THR A 270 -9.89 29.90 -51.69
N PRO A 271 -10.99 30.56 -51.29
CA PRO A 271 -11.44 30.55 -49.90
C PRO A 271 -11.83 29.13 -49.53
N TYR A 272 -10.91 28.40 -48.89
CA TYR A 272 -11.26 27.20 -48.17
C TYR A 272 -12.05 27.67 -46.96
N ARG A 273 -13.37 27.53 -47.05
CA ARG A 273 -14.25 27.63 -45.88
C ARG A 273 -13.83 26.53 -44.93
N VAL A 274 -12.88 26.83 -44.05
CA VAL A 274 -12.67 26.03 -42.84
C VAL A 274 -13.87 26.36 -41.97
N GLU A 275 -15.01 25.74 -42.27
CA GLU A 275 -15.93 25.40 -41.21
C GLU A 275 -15.09 24.59 -40.23
N SER A 276 -14.57 25.27 -39.21
CA SER A 276 -14.20 24.65 -37.94
C SER A 276 -15.48 24.18 -37.23
N GLY A 277 -16.44 23.63 -37.99
CA GLY A 277 -17.34 22.61 -37.53
C GLY A 277 -16.49 21.40 -37.21
N LEU A 278 -15.79 21.46 -36.06
CA LEU A 278 -15.70 20.29 -35.21
C LEU A 278 -17.16 19.96 -34.89
N PRO A 279 -17.78 18.95 -35.52
CA PRO A 279 -19.21 18.69 -35.39
C PRO A 279 -19.59 18.11 -34.03
N ASN A 280 -18.74 18.26 -33.02
CA ASN A 280 -18.91 17.63 -31.74
C ASN A 280 -18.31 18.50 -30.64
N VAL A 281 -19.01 19.60 -30.32
CA VAL A 281 -18.92 20.24 -29.00
C VAL A 281 -19.02 19.19 -27.89
N GLU A 282 -19.80 18.13 -28.13
CA GLU A 282 -19.90 16.93 -27.29
C GLU A 282 -18.61 16.12 -27.17
N ALA A 283 -17.82 15.95 -28.24
CA ALA A 283 -16.52 15.27 -28.16
C ALA A 283 -15.51 16.09 -27.34
N ALA A 284 -15.55 17.43 -27.46
CA ALA A 284 -14.71 18.32 -26.65
C ALA A 284 -15.13 18.35 -25.17
N LYS A 285 -16.43 18.18 -24.86
CA LYS A 285 -16.93 17.99 -23.49
C LYS A 285 -16.49 16.63 -22.94
N LEU A 286 -16.67 15.56 -23.70
CA LEU A 286 -16.28 14.19 -23.31
C LEU A 286 -14.77 14.10 -23.06
N ALA A 287 -13.94 14.65 -23.96
CA ALA A 287 -12.49 14.70 -23.79
C ALA A 287 -12.07 15.43 -22.51
N ARG A 288 -12.74 16.54 -22.16
CA ARG A 288 -12.50 17.26 -20.90
C ARG A 288 -12.89 16.44 -19.67
N ILE A 289 -14.01 15.72 -19.70
CA ILE A 289 -14.43 14.85 -18.60
C ILE A 289 -13.43 13.72 -18.42
N VAL A 290 -13.02 13.07 -19.51
CA VAL A 290 -12.04 11.97 -19.50
C VAL A 290 -10.70 12.44 -18.96
N LEU A 291 -10.20 13.61 -19.38
CA LEU A 291 -8.97 14.18 -18.85
C LEU A 291 -9.05 14.53 -17.35
N ARG A 292 -10.22 14.97 -16.86
CA ARG A 292 -10.44 15.19 -15.42
C ARG A 292 -10.44 13.88 -14.63
N LEU A 293 -11.05 12.82 -15.15
CA LEU A 293 -11.03 11.50 -14.52
C LEU A 293 -9.63 10.91 -14.44
N ILE A 294 -8.87 11.01 -15.53
CA ILE A 294 -7.48 10.59 -15.62
C ILE A 294 -6.64 11.35 -14.60
N PHE A 295 -6.79 12.67 -14.54
CA PHE A 295 -6.09 13.50 -13.57
C PHE A 295 -6.44 13.09 -12.13
N GLY A 296 -7.72 12.91 -11.83
CA GLY A 296 -8.19 12.43 -10.52
C GLY A 296 -7.56 11.09 -10.12
N PHE A 297 -7.50 10.13 -11.04
CA PHE A 297 -6.87 8.83 -10.80
C PHE A 297 -5.37 8.95 -10.54
N THR A 298 -4.64 9.72 -11.37
CA THR A 298 -3.20 9.94 -11.16
C THR A 298 -2.90 10.65 -9.84
N PHE A 299 -3.72 11.62 -9.45
CA PHE A 299 -3.58 12.32 -8.18
C PHE A 299 -3.83 11.39 -6.98
N LEU A 300 -4.91 10.60 -7.02
CA LEU A 300 -5.21 9.59 -6.00
C LEU A 300 -4.06 8.59 -5.85
N ASN A 301 -3.43 8.18 -6.96
CA ASN A 301 -2.27 7.30 -6.94
C ASN A 301 -1.06 7.96 -6.23
N VAL A 302 -0.76 9.24 -6.53
CA VAL A 302 0.31 9.98 -5.84
C VAL A 302 0.05 10.09 -4.34
N VAL A 303 -1.19 10.44 -3.94
CA VAL A 303 -1.58 10.52 -2.53
C VAL A 303 -1.47 9.15 -1.84
N TRP A 304 -1.92 8.10 -2.51
CA TRP A 304 -1.82 6.73 -2.02
C TRP A 304 -0.37 6.31 -1.78
N TRP A 305 0.53 6.62 -2.72
CA TRP A 305 1.96 6.38 -2.56
C TRP A 305 2.53 7.16 -1.38
N ALA A 306 2.20 8.44 -1.24
CA ALA A 306 2.66 9.27 -0.14
C ALA A 306 2.21 8.72 1.23
N LEU A 307 0.94 8.32 1.34
CA LEU A 307 0.41 7.71 2.58
C LEU A 307 1.09 6.37 2.88
N THR A 308 1.28 5.53 1.87
CA THR A 308 1.99 4.26 2.03
C THR A 308 3.43 4.51 2.51
N TRP A 309 4.10 5.54 1.99
CA TRP A 309 5.45 5.93 2.41
C TRP A 309 5.50 6.47 3.83
N ILE A 310 4.54 7.32 4.22
CA ILE A 310 4.45 7.82 5.60
C ILE A 310 4.34 6.65 6.57
N VAL A 311 3.50 5.65 6.24
CA VAL A 311 3.37 4.42 7.04
C VAL A 311 4.68 3.61 7.02
N ILE A 312 5.32 3.41 5.87
CA ILE A 312 6.59 2.66 5.80
C ILE A 312 7.68 3.34 6.67
N LEU A 313 7.78 4.67 6.60
CA LEU A 313 8.77 5.45 7.33
C LEU A 313 8.46 5.54 8.83
N SER A 314 7.19 5.74 9.21
CA SER A 314 6.80 5.85 10.63
C SER A 314 7.02 4.56 11.41
N TYR A 315 7.05 3.42 10.72
CA TYR A 315 7.32 2.12 11.31
C TYR A 315 8.76 1.60 11.04
N GLY A 316 9.64 2.41 10.43
CA GLY A 316 11.06 2.10 10.28
C GLY A 316 11.39 0.90 9.38
N ILE A 317 10.61 0.65 8.32
CA ILE A 317 10.93 -0.46 7.39
C ILE A 317 12.20 -0.14 6.61
N GLU A 318 13.25 -0.93 6.84
CA GLU A 318 14.38 -1.01 5.94
C GLU A 318 13.97 -1.72 4.64
N ARG A 319 13.58 -0.96 3.63
CA ARG A 319 13.41 -1.47 2.27
C ARG A 319 14.75 -1.51 1.55
N SER A 320 14.95 -2.52 0.70
CA SER A 320 16.10 -2.57 -0.19
C SER A 320 16.14 -1.34 -1.11
N ALA A 321 17.35 -0.84 -1.40
CA ALA A 321 17.56 0.32 -2.28
C ALA A 321 16.85 0.18 -3.65
N THR A 322 16.71 -1.04 -4.16
CA THR A 322 15.95 -1.36 -5.38
C THR A 322 14.47 -0.99 -5.26
N THR A 323 13.81 -1.31 -4.15
CA THR A 323 12.40 -0.96 -3.91
C THR A 323 12.21 0.55 -3.84
N TRP A 324 13.15 1.28 -3.22
CA TRP A 324 13.14 2.75 -3.21
C TRP A 324 13.28 3.31 -4.62
N ALA A 325 14.21 2.79 -5.42
CA ALA A 325 14.42 3.24 -6.79
C ALA A 325 13.17 3.03 -7.66
N PHE A 326 12.54 1.86 -7.63
CA PHE A 326 11.32 1.58 -8.39
C PHE A 326 10.16 2.50 -7.99
N SER A 327 10.01 2.77 -6.69
CA SER A 327 8.98 3.66 -6.17
C SER A 327 9.16 5.10 -6.63
N ILE A 328 10.40 5.61 -6.58
CA ILE A 328 10.76 6.96 -7.03
C ILE A 328 10.56 7.09 -8.55
N ILE A 329 11.00 6.10 -9.33
CA ILE A 329 10.79 6.08 -10.78
C ILE A 329 9.30 6.09 -11.10
N GLY A 330 8.49 5.24 -10.46
CA GLY A 330 7.04 5.20 -10.64
C GLY A 330 6.37 6.53 -10.34
N LEU A 331 6.79 7.22 -9.27
CA LEU A 331 6.29 8.55 -8.91
C LEU A 331 6.66 9.61 -9.97
N ILE A 332 7.91 9.64 -10.42
CA ILE A 332 8.38 10.60 -11.43
C ILE A 332 7.61 10.41 -12.75
N VAL A 333 7.44 9.16 -13.20
CA VAL A 333 6.70 8.87 -14.44
C VAL A 333 5.22 9.26 -14.29
N THR A 334 4.62 9.03 -13.12
CA THR A 334 3.22 9.44 -12.84
C THR A 334 3.07 10.96 -12.86
N LEU A 335 4.01 11.71 -12.28
CA LEU A 335 4.00 13.18 -12.30
C LEU A 335 4.20 13.74 -13.72
N LEU A 336 5.06 13.11 -14.53
CA LEU A 336 5.22 13.45 -15.94
C LEU A 336 3.94 13.19 -16.74
N ALA A 337 3.26 12.06 -16.50
CA ALA A 337 1.96 11.75 -17.11
C ALA A 337 0.92 12.82 -16.77
N ALA A 338 0.83 13.21 -15.48
CA ALA A 338 -0.10 14.24 -15.03
C ALA A 338 0.21 15.61 -15.68
N LYS A 339 1.49 16.00 -15.75
CA LYS A 339 1.91 17.25 -16.39
C LYS A 339 1.54 17.29 -17.87
N LEU A 340 1.76 16.21 -18.60
CA LEU A 340 1.41 16.11 -20.02
C LEU A 340 -0.10 16.06 -20.24
N GLY A 341 -0.84 15.40 -19.34
CA GLY A 341 -2.30 15.47 -19.29
C GLY A 341 -2.78 16.92 -19.18
N ILE A 342 -2.30 17.69 -18.20
CA ILE A 342 -2.65 19.10 -18.03
C ILE A 342 -2.29 19.93 -19.28
N ALA A 343 -1.10 19.72 -19.83
CA ALA A 343 -0.65 20.43 -21.04
C ALA A 343 -1.54 20.12 -22.25
N SER A 344 -2.10 18.91 -22.34
CA SER A 344 -3.05 18.54 -23.40
C SER A 344 -4.42 19.23 -23.23
N VAL A 345 -4.90 19.45 -21.99
CA VAL A 345 -6.16 20.19 -21.74
C VAL A 345 -6.00 21.68 -22.02
N LYS A 346 -4.85 22.27 -21.67
CA LYS A 346 -4.62 23.72 -21.73
C LYS A 346 -4.19 24.23 -23.10
N ALA A 347 -3.99 23.36 -24.10
CA ALA A 347 -3.59 23.78 -25.43
C ALA A 347 -4.67 24.72 -26.05
N PRO A 348 -4.31 25.94 -26.46
CA PRO A 348 -5.23 26.84 -27.15
C PRO A 348 -5.80 26.19 -28.41
N THR A 349 -7.04 26.51 -28.79
CA THR A 349 -7.75 25.95 -29.96
C THR A 349 -7.01 26.14 -31.29
N ASN A 350 -6.10 27.11 -31.34
CA ASN A 350 -5.24 27.47 -32.46
C ASN A 350 -3.93 26.65 -32.53
N GLU A 351 -3.65 25.76 -31.56
CA GLU A 351 -2.47 24.88 -31.55
C GLU A 351 -2.84 23.38 -31.56
N VAL A 352 -3.84 22.99 -32.38
CA VAL A 352 -4.35 21.61 -32.48
C VAL A 352 -3.24 20.55 -32.65
N TYR A 353 -2.20 20.87 -33.44
CA TYR A 353 -1.06 19.98 -33.67
C TYR A 353 -0.23 19.69 -32.41
N LYS A 354 -0.04 20.68 -31.52
CA LYS A 354 0.64 20.47 -30.23
C LYS A 354 -0.24 19.65 -29.26
N GLY A 355 -1.56 19.84 -29.31
CA GLY A 355 -2.53 19.03 -28.55
C GLY A 355 -2.46 17.54 -28.91
N CYS A 356 -2.44 17.21 -30.21
CA CYS A 356 -2.30 15.82 -30.67
C CYS A 356 -0.96 15.18 -30.29
N GLY A 357 0.14 15.94 -30.38
CA GLY A 357 1.45 15.48 -29.92
C GLY A 357 1.47 15.13 -28.44
N ASN A 358 0.90 16.01 -27.60
CA ASN A 358 0.81 15.78 -26.15
C ASN A 358 -0.09 14.58 -25.81
N ALA A 359 -1.19 14.38 -26.54
CA ALA A 359 -2.09 13.23 -26.33
C ALA A 359 -1.41 11.89 -26.68
N ARG A 360 -0.61 11.83 -27.76
CA ARG A 360 0.19 10.64 -28.09
C ARG A 360 1.28 10.38 -27.04
N ALA A 361 2.00 11.42 -26.63
CA ALA A 361 3.01 11.31 -25.57
C ALA A 361 2.40 10.82 -24.25
N PHE A 362 1.24 11.36 -23.88
CA PHE A 362 0.48 10.93 -22.72
C PHE A 362 0.08 9.45 -22.80
N ASN A 363 -0.44 8.99 -23.94
CA ASN A 363 -0.79 7.59 -24.14
C ASN A 363 0.44 6.66 -24.05
N CYS A 364 1.57 7.05 -24.66
CA CYS A 364 2.82 6.31 -24.54
C CYS A 364 3.26 6.16 -23.08
N ILE A 365 3.16 7.23 -22.28
CA ILE A 365 3.52 7.18 -20.86
C ILE A 365 2.61 6.26 -20.06
N ASN A 366 1.30 6.23 -20.36
CA ASN A 366 0.41 5.27 -19.70
C ASN A 366 0.79 3.82 -19.99
N TRP A 367 1.21 3.50 -21.23
CA TRP A 367 1.73 2.17 -21.55
C TRP A 367 3.05 1.85 -20.85
N VAL A 368 3.92 2.85 -20.67
CA VAL A 368 5.13 2.70 -19.85
C VAL A 368 4.76 2.41 -18.38
N LEU A 369 3.75 3.10 -17.83
CA LEU A 369 3.25 2.83 -16.48
C LEU A 369 2.66 1.41 -16.38
N VAL A 370 1.88 0.96 -17.36
CA VAL A 370 1.38 -0.44 -17.43
C VAL A 370 2.54 -1.42 -17.39
N ALA A 371 3.61 -1.18 -18.16
CA ALA A 371 4.78 -2.05 -18.16
C ALA A 371 5.49 -2.05 -16.79
N ILE A 372 5.70 -0.88 -16.17
CA ILE A 372 6.34 -0.75 -14.85
C ILE A 372 5.55 -1.51 -13.79
N TYR A 373 4.23 -1.26 -13.69
CA TYR A 373 3.38 -1.92 -12.69
C TYR A 373 3.16 -3.40 -13.01
N GLY A 374 3.12 -3.78 -14.30
CA GLY A 374 3.03 -5.18 -14.72
C GLY A 374 4.28 -5.98 -14.34
N VAL A 375 5.48 -5.42 -14.57
CA VAL A 375 6.74 -6.04 -14.11
C VAL A 375 6.79 -6.09 -12.59
N GLY A 376 6.42 -5.01 -11.90
CA GLY A 376 6.31 -4.99 -10.44
C GLY A 376 5.39 -6.08 -9.92
N PHE A 377 4.23 -6.28 -10.54
CA PHE A 377 3.28 -7.33 -10.19
C PHE A 377 3.88 -8.74 -10.34
N VAL A 378 4.57 -9.02 -11.44
CA VAL A 378 5.23 -10.31 -11.65
C VAL A 378 6.34 -10.55 -10.62
N ILE A 379 7.17 -9.54 -10.34
CA ILE A 379 8.21 -9.63 -9.29
C ILE A 379 7.57 -9.93 -7.93
N SER A 380 6.51 -9.22 -7.57
CA SER A 380 5.81 -9.44 -6.29
C SER A 380 5.19 -10.84 -6.22
N LEU A 381 4.59 -11.34 -7.31
CA LEU A 381 4.04 -12.70 -7.40
C LEU A 381 5.11 -13.78 -7.19
N LEU A 382 6.26 -13.64 -7.85
CA LEU A 382 7.39 -14.56 -7.70
C LEU A 382 7.99 -14.53 -6.29
N SER A 383 7.79 -13.45 -5.54
CA SER A 383 8.30 -13.27 -4.19
C SER A 383 7.36 -13.79 -3.10
N LEU A 384 6.12 -14.15 -3.42
CA LEU A 384 5.11 -14.65 -2.48
C LEU A 384 5.57 -15.81 -1.57
N PRO A 385 6.38 -16.79 -2.03
CA PRO A 385 6.82 -17.89 -1.17
C PRO A 385 7.78 -17.45 -0.07
N PHE A 386 8.44 -16.29 -0.25
CA PHE A 386 9.56 -15.84 0.57
C PHE A 386 9.27 -14.54 1.32
N ASN A 387 8.22 -13.81 0.92
CA ASN A 387 7.86 -12.54 1.53
C ASN A 387 6.34 -12.33 1.44
N PRO A 388 5.61 -12.15 2.56
CA PRO A 388 4.17 -11.93 2.58
C PRO A 388 3.74 -10.54 2.08
N ALA A 389 4.46 -9.95 1.12
CA ALA A 389 4.19 -8.65 0.51
C ALA A 389 2.95 -8.65 -0.42
N TYR A 390 1.86 -9.27 0.02
CA TYR A 390 0.57 -9.33 -0.67
C TYR A 390 0.05 -7.95 -1.09
N HIS A 391 0.33 -6.91 -0.30
CA HIS A 391 -0.05 -5.55 -0.64
C HIS A 391 0.61 -5.05 -1.92
N GLU A 392 1.88 -5.39 -2.17
CA GLU A 392 2.58 -4.97 -3.40
C GLU A 392 2.00 -5.66 -4.63
N VAL A 393 1.63 -6.95 -4.49
CA VAL A 393 0.92 -7.70 -5.55
C VAL A 393 -0.40 -7.01 -5.90
N VAL A 394 -1.24 -6.75 -4.90
CA VAL A 394 -2.57 -6.14 -5.11
C VAL A 394 -2.45 -4.74 -5.68
N SER A 395 -1.58 -3.90 -5.10
CA SER A 395 -1.35 -2.53 -5.54
C SER A 395 -0.84 -2.48 -6.99
N ASN A 396 0.20 -3.25 -7.32
CA ASN A 396 0.76 -3.30 -8.67
C ASN A 396 -0.26 -3.81 -9.69
N PHE A 397 -1.07 -4.79 -9.34
CA PHE A 397 -2.16 -5.30 -10.19
C PHE A 397 -3.22 -4.23 -10.46
N VAL A 398 -3.72 -3.58 -9.40
CA VAL A 398 -4.72 -2.51 -9.45
C VAL A 398 -4.26 -1.37 -10.36
N PHE A 399 -3.03 -0.89 -10.18
CA PHE A 399 -2.50 0.21 -10.99
C PHE A 399 -2.22 -0.21 -12.44
N CYS A 400 -1.71 -1.42 -12.66
CA CYS A 400 -1.51 -1.96 -14.01
C CYS A 400 -2.84 -1.99 -14.78
N LEU A 401 -3.92 -2.50 -14.18
CA LEU A 401 -5.24 -2.50 -14.80
C LEU A 401 -5.78 -1.09 -15.02
N GLY A 402 -5.67 -0.20 -14.03
CA GLY A 402 -6.14 1.18 -14.12
C GLY A 402 -5.49 1.93 -15.28
N TYR A 403 -4.16 1.90 -15.39
CA TYR A 403 -3.44 2.55 -16.48
C TYR A 403 -3.69 1.88 -17.83
N GLY A 404 -3.89 0.56 -17.87
CA GLY A 404 -4.24 -0.16 -19.10
C GLY A 404 -5.60 0.26 -19.66
N LEU A 405 -6.60 0.44 -18.79
CA LEU A 405 -7.91 0.95 -19.18
C LEU A 405 -7.81 2.39 -19.69
N ILE A 406 -7.06 3.27 -19.00
CA ILE A 406 -6.83 4.65 -19.42
C ILE A 406 -6.15 4.71 -20.79
N ALA A 407 -5.10 3.91 -21.00
CA ALA A 407 -4.38 3.87 -22.26
C ALA A 407 -5.28 3.39 -23.41
N ARG A 408 -6.02 2.29 -23.21
CA ARG A 408 -6.94 1.75 -24.22
C ARG A 408 -8.04 2.75 -24.57
N PHE A 409 -8.60 3.44 -23.57
CA PHE A 409 -9.61 4.45 -23.80
C PHE A 409 -9.04 5.67 -24.55
N SER A 410 -7.83 6.10 -24.19
CA SER A 410 -7.13 7.19 -24.88
C SER A 410 -6.91 6.87 -26.36
N VAL A 411 -6.51 5.64 -26.71
CA VAL A 411 -6.38 5.21 -28.11
C VAL A 411 -7.72 5.28 -28.84
N LYS A 412 -8.81 4.81 -28.23
CA LYS A 412 -10.14 4.87 -28.84
C LYS A 412 -10.59 6.31 -29.08
N LEU A 413 -10.40 7.18 -28.10
CA LEU A 413 -10.71 8.61 -28.22
C LEU A 413 -9.88 9.27 -29.34
N LEU A 414 -8.58 8.98 -29.42
CA LEU A 414 -7.73 9.45 -30.51
C LEU A 414 -8.22 8.95 -31.87
N ALA A 415 -8.62 7.68 -31.97
CA ALA A 415 -9.14 7.10 -33.21
C ALA A 415 -10.44 7.77 -33.66
N GLU A 416 -11.37 8.06 -32.73
CA GLU A 416 -12.61 8.77 -33.03
C GLU A 416 -12.37 10.23 -33.45
N VAL A 417 -11.41 10.92 -32.83
CA VAL A 417 -11.03 12.30 -33.22
C VAL A 417 -10.37 12.36 -34.60
N HIS A 418 -9.64 11.31 -35.00
CA HIS A 418 -8.98 11.23 -36.31
C HIS A 418 -9.82 10.52 -37.38
N ALA A 419 -11.01 10.01 -37.03
CA ALA A 419 -11.87 9.38 -38.02
C ALA A 419 -12.22 10.42 -39.09
N PRO A 420 -12.05 10.11 -40.39
CA PRO A 420 -12.49 11.02 -41.43
C PRO A 420 -13.98 11.29 -41.24
N PRO A 421 -14.45 12.53 -41.51
CA PRO A 421 -15.87 12.84 -41.43
C PRO A 421 -16.65 11.81 -42.26
N PRO A 422 -17.81 11.32 -41.78
CA PRO A 422 -18.62 10.44 -42.58
C PRO A 422 -18.85 11.10 -43.94
N PRO A 423 -18.75 10.34 -45.05
CA PRO A 423 -19.00 10.91 -46.36
C PRO A 423 -20.34 11.62 -46.30
N LEU A 424 -20.34 12.91 -46.68
CA LEU A 424 -21.57 13.69 -46.72
C LEU A 424 -22.62 12.84 -47.44
N PRO A 425 -23.83 12.69 -46.88
CA PRO A 425 -24.88 11.99 -47.59
C PRO A 425 -24.93 12.64 -48.95
N VAL A 426 -24.72 11.84 -50.01
CA VAL A 426 -24.76 12.33 -51.39
C VAL A 426 -26.11 12.98 -51.50
N ALA A 427 -26.13 14.31 -51.39
CA ALA A 427 -27.35 15.08 -51.52
C ALA A 427 -27.86 14.63 -52.88
N ALA A 428 -29.01 13.98 -52.90
CA ALA A 428 -29.67 13.58 -54.12
C ALA A 428 -29.60 14.82 -55.01
N ALA A 429 -28.75 14.73 -56.05
CA ALA A 429 -28.49 15.84 -56.93
C ALA A 429 -29.86 16.11 -57.56
N ARG A 430 -30.55 17.10 -57.03
CA ARG A 430 -31.76 17.60 -57.63
C ARG A 430 -31.22 18.25 -58.89
N GLU A 431 -31.45 17.56 -60.00
CA GLU A 431 -31.22 18.01 -61.36
C GLU A 431 -31.89 19.38 -61.47
N VAL A 432 -31.07 20.43 -61.33
CA VAL A 432 -31.48 21.80 -61.63
C VAL A 432 -31.10 21.99 -63.07
N ASP A 433 -32.11 22.07 -63.94
CA ASP A 433 -31.97 22.36 -65.35
C ASP A 433 -31.02 23.54 -65.56
N ALA A 434 -29.91 23.26 -66.23
CA ALA A 434 -28.94 24.27 -66.61
C ALA A 434 -29.59 25.21 -67.64
N PRO A 435 -29.49 26.54 -67.48
CA PRO A 435 -29.83 27.45 -68.57
C PRO A 435 -28.84 27.24 -69.72
N VAL A 436 -29.40 27.12 -70.93
CA VAL A 436 -28.70 27.06 -72.21
C VAL A 436 -27.68 28.21 -72.29
N VAL A 437 -26.39 27.87 -72.27
CA VAL A 437 -25.31 28.80 -72.58
C VAL A 437 -24.96 28.61 -74.06
N GLU A 438 -25.17 29.68 -74.83
CA GLU A 438 -24.76 29.84 -76.22
C GLU A 438 -23.26 29.54 -76.41
N GLU A 439 -22.96 28.78 -77.47
CA GLU A 439 -21.61 28.46 -77.92
C GLU A 439 -20.86 29.74 -78.31
N CYS A 440 -19.82 30.10 -77.56
CA CYS A 440 -18.76 30.97 -78.05
C CYS A 440 -17.65 30.13 -78.67
N GLU A 441 -17.57 30.25 -80.00
CA GLU A 441 -16.57 29.74 -80.92
C GLU A 441 -15.13 30.01 -80.42
N MET A 442 -14.37 28.95 -80.14
CA MET A 442 -12.93 29.02 -79.87
C MET A 442 -12.18 29.11 -81.18
N THR A 443 -11.64 30.28 -81.50
CA THR A 443 -10.57 30.43 -82.49
C THR A 443 -9.23 29.98 -81.91
N ASP A 444 -8.59 29.05 -82.61
CA ASP A 444 -7.21 28.60 -82.40
C ASP A 444 -6.22 29.77 -82.40
N VAL A 445 -5.51 29.96 -81.29
CA VAL A 445 -4.31 30.80 -81.24
C VAL A 445 -3.12 29.91 -80.87
N ALA A 446 -2.20 29.85 -81.83
CA ALA A 446 -0.98 29.08 -81.79
C ALA A 446 -0.05 29.49 -80.64
N LEU A 447 0.58 28.47 -80.03
CA LEU A 447 1.79 28.62 -79.22
C LEU A 447 2.87 29.32 -80.05
N ASN A 448 3.42 30.41 -79.51
CA ASN A 448 4.86 30.65 -79.41
C ASN A 448 5.12 31.89 -78.54
N ASP A 449 6.27 31.85 -77.86
CA ASP A 449 6.99 32.94 -77.20
C ASP A 449 6.68 33.26 -75.72
N GLU A 450 7.52 32.68 -74.84
CA GLU A 450 8.18 33.44 -73.75
C GLU A 450 8.93 34.66 -74.34
N PRO A 451 9.18 35.79 -73.62
CA PRO A 451 9.59 35.81 -72.22
C PRO A 451 9.17 37.07 -71.40
N SER A 452 9.69 37.11 -70.17
CA SER A 452 10.11 38.29 -69.39
C SER A 452 9.19 38.78 -68.27
N ALA A 453 9.74 38.66 -67.06
CA ALA A 453 9.23 39.16 -65.81
C ALA A 453 9.09 40.70 -65.85
N ARG A 454 7.90 41.19 -65.50
CA ARG A 454 7.64 42.61 -65.23
C ARG A 454 7.30 42.78 -63.75
N VAL A 455 8.21 43.46 -63.05
CA VAL A 455 7.98 44.02 -61.71
C VAL A 455 6.95 45.14 -61.84
N VAL A 456 5.76 44.95 -61.26
CA VAL A 456 4.77 46.02 -61.09
C VAL A 456 4.93 46.59 -59.68
N VAL A 457 5.48 47.81 -59.61
CA VAL A 457 5.48 48.63 -58.40
C VAL A 457 4.07 49.21 -58.25
N ALA A 458 3.33 48.76 -57.25
CA ALA A 458 2.05 49.34 -56.87
C ALA A 458 2.28 50.54 -55.94
N THR A 459 1.77 51.69 -56.36
CA THR A 459 1.74 52.96 -55.63
C THR A 459 0.73 52.90 -54.47
N GLN A 460 1.15 53.36 -53.28
CA GLN A 460 0.28 53.54 -52.11
C GLN A 460 -0.78 54.62 -52.36
N PRO A 461 -2.06 54.39 -52.00
CA PRO A 461 -3.02 55.47 -51.84
C PRO A 461 -2.84 56.18 -50.50
N SER A 462 -2.77 57.50 -50.56
CA SER A 462 -2.66 58.45 -49.45
C SER A 462 -3.87 58.42 -48.52
N SER A 463 -3.62 58.32 -47.21
CA SER A 463 -4.61 58.51 -46.14
C SER A 463 -5.20 59.93 -46.11
N PRO A 464 -6.50 60.11 -45.85
CA PRO A 464 -7.06 61.43 -45.58
C PRO A 464 -6.73 61.89 -44.15
N VAL A 465 -6.27 63.13 -44.09
CA VAL A 465 -5.99 63.94 -42.90
C VAL A 465 -7.31 64.25 -42.17
N VAL A 466 -7.43 63.82 -40.91
CA VAL A 466 -8.46 64.33 -39.99
C VAL A 466 -7.85 65.52 -39.24
N ALA A 467 -8.36 66.72 -39.55
CA ALA A 467 -8.03 67.95 -38.87
C ALA A 467 -8.75 68.03 -37.52
N ALA A 468 -7.99 68.25 -36.45
CA ALA A 468 -8.51 68.70 -35.17
C ALA A 468 -8.79 70.21 -35.23
N GLN A 469 -9.96 70.64 -34.76
CA GLN A 469 -10.21 72.04 -34.41
C GLN A 469 -10.18 72.22 -32.89
N PRO A 470 -9.74 73.40 -32.38
CA PRO A 470 -9.47 73.61 -30.96
C PRO A 470 -10.56 74.41 -30.22
N VAL A 471 -10.48 74.22 -28.89
CA VAL A 471 -11.15 74.89 -27.74
C VAL A 471 -12.50 74.34 -27.33
#